data_AF-A0A9F1TS25-F1
#
_entry.id   AF-A0A9F1TS25-F1
#
_cell.length_a   1.000
_cell.length_b   1.000
_cell.length_c   1.000
_cell.angle_alpha   90.00
_cell.angle_beta   90.00
_cell.angle_gamma   90.00
#
_symmetry.space_group_name_H-M   'P 1'
#
loop_
_entity.id
_entity.type
_entity.pdbx_description
1 polymer ?
#
loop_
_entity_poly.entity_id
_entity_poly.type
_entity_poly.pdbx_seq_one_letter_code
_entity_poly.pdbx_strand_id
1 'polypeptide(L)'
;MKPFLLLIFELRLLIHIMSFAWAIAKSKLGKQRFLFIFVITLVAVLSLISFFVLPHSSNKEPDLASVPAPNHSELYIKETFSPEEVDKQLNYWLDILETQPSHRDVLINISQLYRVRGDESKAVYYWEQARKADPNNILFK
;
A
#
# COMPACT_ATOMS: atom_id res chain seq x y z
N MET A 1 12.39 -24.67 -23.52
CA MET A 1 12.20 -23.28 -24.02
C MET A 1 12.89 -22.20 -23.18
N LYS A 2 13.06 -22.35 -21.85
CA LYS A 2 13.74 -21.36 -20.98
C LYS A 2 15.22 -21.03 -21.30
N PRO A 3 16.11 -21.98 -21.70
CA PRO A 3 17.53 -21.66 -21.91
C PRO A 3 17.79 -20.83 -23.18
N PHE A 4 16.92 -20.96 -24.19
CA PHE A 4 17.04 -20.22 -25.44
C PHE A 4 16.75 -18.72 -25.26
N LEU A 5 15.79 -18.38 -24.39
CA LEU A 5 15.46 -17.00 -24.05
C LEU A 5 16.59 -16.32 -23.23
N LEU A 6 17.23 -17.06 -22.33
CA LEU A 6 18.39 -16.57 -21.57
C LEU A 6 19.58 -16.27 -22.49
N LEU A 7 19.86 -17.14 -23.45
CA LEU A 7 20.94 -16.94 -24.41
C LEU A 7 20.74 -15.67 -25.27
N ILE A 8 19.50 -15.42 -25.71
CA ILE A 8 19.15 -14.21 -26.47
C ILE A 8 19.31 -12.95 -25.59
N PHE A 9 18.96 -13.05 -24.31
CA PHE A 9 19.12 -11.96 -23.36
C PHE A 9 20.61 -11.63 -23.11
N GLU A 10 21.43 -12.65 -22.85
CA GLU A 10 22.88 -12.47 -22.64
C GLU A 10 23.57 -11.88 -23.87
N LEU A 11 23.23 -12.35 -25.07
CA LEU A 11 23.77 -11.80 -26.32
C LEU A 11 23.40 -10.32 -26.51
N ARG A 12 22.14 -9.95 -26.22
CA ARG A 12 21.67 -8.56 -26.29
C ARG A 12 22.39 -7.66 -25.28
N LEU A 13 22.60 -8.16 -24.06
CA LEU A 13 23.32 -7.42 -23.03
C LEU A 13 24.77 -7.13 -23.46
N LEU A 14 25.44 -8.13 -24.05
CA LEU A 14 26.82 -8.02 -24.52
C LEU A 14 26.93 -6.96 -25.65
N ILE A 15 25.98 -6.94 -26.58
CA ILE A 15 25.91 -5.92 -27.65
C ILE A 15 25.78 -4.51 -27.05
N HIS A 16 24.93 -4.32 -26.05
CA HIS A 16 24.79 -3.02 -25.38
C HIS A 16 26.08 -2.59 -24.67
N ILE A 17 26.74 -3.49 -23.95
CA ILE A 17 28.01 -3.21 -23.27
C ILE A 17 29.10 -2.83 -24.27
N MET A 18 29.23 -3.56 -25.38
CA MET A 18 30.20 -3.23 -26.43
C MET A 18 29.90 -1.88 -27.10
N SER A 19 28.63 -1.58 -27.36
CA SER A 19 28.22 -0.29 -27.93
C SER A 19 28.53 0.89 -27.00
N PHE A 20 28.38 0.68 -25.68
CA PHE A 20 28.69 1.67 -24.66
C PHE A 20 30.21 1.88 -24.53
N ALA A 21 31.00 0.80 -24.51
CA ALA A 21 32.46 0.87 -24.50
C ALA A 21 33.01 1.58 -25.76
N TRP A 22 32.43 1.29 -26.93
CA TRP A 22 32.77 1.97 -28.18
C TRP A 22 32.42 3.47 -28.15
N ALA A 23 31.27 3.82 -27.57
CA ALA A 23 30.87 5.21 -27.38
C ALA A 23 31.86 5.98 -26.47
N ILE A 24 32.34 5.34 -25.40
CA ILE A 24 33.38 5.90 -24.51
C ILE A 24 34.69 6.13 -25.28
N ALA A 25 35.17 5.10 -26.00
CA ALA A 25 36.43 5.14 -26.73
C ALA A 25 36.46 6.21 -27.84
N LYS A 26 35.30 6.48 -28.47
CA LYS A 26 35.16 7.50 -29.51
C LYS A 26 34.88 8.91 -28.96
N SER A 27 34.59 9.05 -27.67
CA SER A 27 34.16 10.34 -27.13
C SER A 27 35.33 11.31 -26.95
N LYS A 28 35.27 12.45 -27.66
CA LYS A 28 36.00 13.70 -27.32
C LYS A 28 35.22 14.50 -26.26
N LEU A 29 34.41 13.84 -25.44
CA LEU A 29 33.59 14.51 -24.43
C LEU A 29 34.49 14.92 -23.27
N GLY A 30 34.54 16.23 -22.98
CA GLY A 30 35.19 16.71 -21.78
C GLY A 30 34.62 16.00 -20.54
N LYS A 31 35.49 15.60 -19.61
CA LYS A 31 35.17 14.78 -18.42
C LYS A 31 33.87 15.19 -17.72
N GLN A 32 33.56 16.49 -17.69
CA GLN A 32 32.34 17.06 -17.11
C GLN A 32 31.04 16.59 -17.79
N ARG A 33 31.00 16.52 -19.13
CA ARG A 33 29.80 16.10 -19.87
C ARG A 33 29.54 14.60 -19.74
N PHE A 34 30.62 13.82 -19.64
CA PHE A 34 30.52 12.38 -19.38
C PHE A 34 29.98 12.10 -17.98
N LEU A 35 30.51 12.79 -16.96
CA LEU A 35 30.04 12.69 -15.58
C LEU A 35 28.53 12.99 -15.48
N PHE A 36 28.07 14.03 -16.18
CA PHE A 36 26.66 14.42 -16.19
C PHE A 36 25.74 13.34 -16.80
N ILE A 37 26.11 12.79 -17.96
CA ILE A 37 25.34 11.73 -18.61
C ILE A 37 25.32 10.47 -17.73
N PHE A 38 26.47 10.11 -17.14
CA PHE A 38 26.58 8.97 -16.24
C PHE A 38 25.66 9.11 -15.01
N VAL A 39 25.65 10.28 -14.36
CA VAL A 39 24.78 10.56 -13.21
C VAL A 39 23.31 10.45 -13.60
N ILE A 40 22.90 11.01 -14.75
CA ILE A 40 21.51 10.89 -15.23
C ILE A 40 21.13 9.43 -15.46
N THR A 41 22.00 8.66 -16.11
CA THR A 41 21.73 7.22 -16.34
C THR A 41 21.68 6.45 -15.04
N LEU A 42 22.53 6.76 -14.06
CA LEU A 42 22.53 6.12 -12.75
C LEU A 42 21.24 6.42 -11.98
N VAL A 43 20.81 7.69 -11.96
CA VAL A 43 19.54 8.10 -11.33
C VAL A 43 18.36 7.40 -12.01
N ALA A 44 18.32 7.36 -13.34
CA ALA A 44 17.25 6.66 -14.07
C ALA A 44 17.21 5.16 -13.76
N VAL A 45 18.37 4.51 -13.65
CA VAL A 45 18.48 3.10 -13.27
C VAL A 45 18.01 2.89 -11.83
N LEU A 46 18.39 3.75 -10.89
CA LEU A 46 17.93 3.68 -9.50
C LEU A 46 16.41 3.87 -9.41
N SER A 47 15.84 4.81 -10.17
CA SER A 47 14.39 5.00 -10.25
C SER A 47 13.67 3.77 -10.84
N LEU A 48 14.26 3.13 -11.86
CA LEU A 48 13.73 1.89 -12.42
C LEU A 48 13.81 0.74 -11.41
N ILE A 49 14.93 0.60 -10.71
CA ILE A 49 15.11 -0.42 -9.67
C ILE A 49 14.08 -0.21 -8.57
N SER A 50 13.84 1.02 -8.11
CA SER A 50 12.76 1.29 -7.15
C SER A 50 11.38 0.88 -7.66
N PHE A 51 11.10 1.05 -8.96
CA PHE A 51 9.83 0.64 -9.58
C PHE A 51 9.68 -0.89 -9.68
N PHE A 52 10.77 -1.63 -9.92
CA PHE A 52 10.74 -3.08 -10.12
C PHE A 52 11.06 -3.92 -8.86
N VAL A 53 11.84 -3.37 -7.91
CA VAL A 53 12.30 -4.07 -6.69
C VAL A 53 11.42 -3.80 -5.49
N LEU A 54 10.68 -2.69 -5.45
CA LEU A 54 9.52 -2.64 -4.58
C LEU A 54 8.48 -3.58 -5.20
N PRO A 55 8.16 -4.74 -4.60
CA PRO A 55 6.93 -5.39 -4.96
C PRO A 55 5.87 -4.34 -4.67
N HIS A 56 5.24 -3.80 -5.72
CA HIS A 56 3.93 -3.23 -5.54
C HIS A 56 3.12 -4.41 -5.00
N SER A 57 2.95 -4.45 -3.68
CA SER A 57 2.17 -5.48 -3.02
C SER A 57 0.75 -5.24 -3.48
N SER A 58 0.45 -5.77 -4.67
CA SER A 58 -0.86 -6.24 -5.07
C SER A 58 -1.21 -7.40 -4.14
N ASN A 59 -1.26 -7.11 -2.84
CA ASN A 59 -2.30 -7.68 -2.03
C ASN A 59 -3.54 -7.12 -2.71
N LYS A 60 -4.14 -7.94 -3.58
CA LYS A 60 -5.52 -7.71 -3.97
C LYS A 60 -6.23 -7.57 -2.64
N GLU A 61 -6.58 -6.34 -2.28
CA GLU A 61 -7.53 -6.17 -1.20
C GLU A 61 -8.71 -7.06 -1.56
N PRO A 62 -9.22 -7.83 -0.58
CA PRO A 62 -10.43 -8.60 -0.81
C PRO A 62 -11.43 -7.65 -1.45
N ASP A 63 -12.12 -8.09 -2.50
CA ASP A 63 -13.11 -7.28 -3.19
C ASP A 63 -14.21 -6.90 -2.18
N LEU A 64 -14.07 -5.72 -1.55
CA LEU A 64 -14.82 -5.30 -0.37
C LEU A 64 -16.31 -5.10 -0.69
N ALA A 65 -16.67 -4.99 -1.97
CA ALA A 65 -18.05 -4.98 -2.44
C ALA A 65 -18.75 -6.35 -2.35
N SER A 66 -17.98 -7.43 -2.15
CA SER A 66 -18.50 -8.79 -1.95
C SER A 66 -18.58 -9.22 -0.48
N VAL A 67 -18.09 -8.39 0.45
CA VAL A 67 -18.17 -8.67 1.89
C VAL A 67 -19.62 -8.42 2.34
N PRO A 68 -20.37 -9.45 2.76
CA PRO A 68 -21.68 -9.25 3.35
C PRO A 68 -21.56 -8.26 4.51
N ALA A 69 -22.59 -7.45 4.79
CA ALA A 69 -22.63 -6.62 6.00
C ALA A 69 -22.10 -7.44 7.18
N PRO A 70 -21.08 -6.97 7.92
CA PRO A 70 -20.32 -7.81 8.83
C PRO A 70 -21.26 -8.34 9.91
N ASN A 71 -21.67 -9.59 9.73
CA ASN A 71 -22.46 -10.37 10.68
C ASN A 71 -21.55 -11.14 11.64
N HIS A 72 -20.24 -11.02 11.48
CA HIS A 72 -19.27 -11.73 12.29
C HIS A 72 -18.81 -10.80 13.40
N SER A 73 -19.06 -11.23 14.63
CA SER A 73 -18.51 -10.74 15.90
C SER A 73 -16.97 -10.68 15.97
N GLU A 74 -16.28 -10.92 14.85
CA GLU A 74 -14.84 -10.79 14.72
C GLU A 74 -14.49 -9.31 14.56
N LEU A 75 -14.42 -8.67 15.73
CA LEU A 75 -13.55 -7.54 16.02
C LEU A 75 -12.30 -7.61 15.13
N TYR A 76 -12.20 -6.72 14.14
CA TYR A 76 -11.02 -6.56 13.28
C TYR A 76 -9.89 -5.91 14.09
N ILE A 77 -9.43 -6.58 15.14
CA ILE A 77 -8.25 -6.18 15.90
C ILE A 77 -7.04 -6.72 15.14
N LYS A 78 -6.70 -6.07 14.02
CA LYS A 78 -5.32 -6.13 13.54
C LYS A 78 -4.51 -5.38 14.61
N GLU A 79 -3.61 -6.09 15.27
CA GLU A 79 -2.85 -5.61 16.44
C GLU A 79 -1.99 -4.37 16.12
N THR A 80 -1.73 -4.09 14.83
CA THR A 80 -1.10 -2.84 14.38
C THR A 80 -1.56 -2.48 12.97
N PHE A 81 -2.17 -1.32 12.81
CA PHE A 81 -2.39 -0.68 11.51
C PHE A 81 -1.30 0.36 11.25
N SER A 82 -0.84 0.50 10.01
CA SER A 82 -0.08 1.69 9.61
C SER A 82 -1.03 2.92 9.56
N PRO A 83 -0.53 4.16 9.70
CA PRO A 83 -1.39 5.35 9.61
C PRO A 83 -2.22 5.43 8.32
N GLU A 84 -1.66 4.99 7.19
CA GLU A 84 -2.35 4.95 5.90
C GLU A 84 -3.48 3.91 5.87
N GLU A 85 -3.23 2.73 6.46
CA GLU A 85 -4.24 1.69 6.58
C GLU A 85 -5.40 2.14 7.50
N VAL A 86 -5.11 2.88 8.57
CA VAL A 86 -6.14 3.44 9.46
C VAL A 86 -7.06 4.38 8.70
N ASP A 87 -6.52 5.34 7.94
CA ASP A 87 -7.33 6.30 7.20
C ASP A 87 -8.19 5.63 6.13
N LYS A 88 -7.63 4.64 5.42
CA LYS A 88 -8.39 3.86 4.44
C LYS A 88 -9.54 3.09 5.08
N GLN A 89 -9.25 2.40 6.17
CA GLN A 89 -10.25 1.60 6.88
C GLN A 89 -11.33 2.50 7.48
N LEU A 90 -10.94 3.67 8.00
CA LEU A 90 -11.88 4.63 8.56
C LEU A 90 -12.86 5.13 7.51
N ASN A 91 -12.39 5.49 6.32
CA ASN A 91 -13.27 5.91 5.22
C ASN A 91 -14.27 4.80 4.84
N TYR A 92 -13.80 3.56 4.73
CA TYR A 92 -14.66 2.42 4.42
C TYR A 92 -15.80 2.24 5.44
N TRP A 93 -15.50 2.30 6.73
CA TRP A 93 -16.53 2.16 7.76
C TRP A 93 -17.46 3.37 7.85
N LEU A 94 -16.97 4.57 7.57
CA LEU A 94 -17.79 5.78 7.51
C LEU A 94 -18.80 5.69 6.36
N ASP A 95 -18.41 5.18 5.18
CA ASP A 95 -19.33 4.95 4.06
C ASP A 95 -20.44 3.94 4.44
N ILE A 96 -20.08 2.85 5.14
CA ILE A 96 -21.07 1.89 5.63
C ILE A 96 -22.01 2.54 6.64
N LEU A 97 -21.48 3.38 7.53
CA LEU A 97 -22.26 4.08 8.55
C LEU A 97 -23.36 4.95 7.92
N GLU A 98 -23.14 5.54 6.74
CA GLU A 98 -24.17 6.31 6.04
C GLU A 98 -25.41 5.48 5.70
N THR A 99 -25.20 4.20 5.34
CA THR A 99 -26.30 3.27 5.03
C THR A 99 -26.87 2.61 6.28
N GLN A 100 -26.08 2.48 7.35
CA GLN A 100 -26.39 1.71 8.55
C GLN A 100 -25.98 2.48 9.83
N PRO A 101 -26.63 3.63 10.13
CA PRO A 101 -26.17 4.60 11.13
C PRO A 101 -26.19 4.07 12.57
N SER A 102 -26.98 3.03 12.84
CA SER A 102 -27.12 2.41 14.15
C SER A 102 -26.57 0.99 14.21
N HIS A 103 -25.75 0.56 13.25
CA HIS A 103 -25.18 -0.78 13.29
C HIS A 103 -24.05 -0.83 14.32
N ARG A 104 -24.27 -1.57 15.41
CA ARG A 104 -23.36 -1.62 16.56
C ARG A 104 -21.93 -1.97 16.18
N ASP A 105 -21.71 -2.99 15.35
CA ASP A 105 -20.35 -3.43 15.00
C ASP A 105 -19.60 -2.42 14.11
N VAL A 106 -20.32 -1.69 13.25
CA VAL A 106 -19.74 -0.58 12.44
C VAL A 106 -19.25 0.51 13.38
N LEU A 107 -20.07 0.91 14.35
CA LEU A 107 -19.72 1.91 15.36
C LEU A 107 -18.53 1.46 16.23
N ILE A 108 -18.45 0.18 16.60
CA ILE A 108 -17.29 -0.39 17.31
C ILE A 108 -16.02 -0.29 16.46
N ASN A 109 -16.06 -0.71 15.19
CA ASN A 109 -14.89 -0.67 14.32
C ASN A 109 -14.37 0.76 14.10
N ILE A 110 -15.28 1.72 13.88
CA ILE A 110 -14.92 3.15 13.80
C ILE A 110 -14.27 3.63 15.09
N SER A 111 -14.83 3.26 16.25
CA SER A 111 -14.26 3.65 17.55
C SER A 111 -12.82 3.16 17.72
N GLN A 112 -12.55 1.90 17.35
CA GLN A 112 -11.21 1.32 17.45
C GLN A 112 -10.21 2.00 16.53
N LEU A 113 -10.61 2.32 15.30
CA LEU A 113 -9.74 3.02 14.35
C LEU A 113 -9.38 4.42 14.84
N TYR A 114 -10.32 5.14 15.46
CA TYR A 114 -10.01 6.42 16.09
C TYR A 114 -9.06 6.28 17.29
N ARG A 115 -9.16 5.21 18.08
CA ARG A 115 -8.18 4.93 19.15
C ARG A 115 -6.78 4.70 18.58
N VAL A 116 -6.67 3.88 17.53
CA VAL A 116 -5.38 3.63 16.85
C VAL A 116 -4.81 4.92 16.25
N ARG A 117 -5.69 5.81 15.76
CA ARG A 117 -5.32 7.15 15.25
C ARG A 117 -4.93 8.13 16.36
N GLY A 118 -5.18 7.82 17.63
CA GLY A 118 -4.97 8.71 18.77
C GLY A 118 -6.06 9.77 18.99
N ASP A 119 -7.19 9.69 18.25
CA ASP A 119 -8.35 10.56 18.43
C ASP A 119 -9.33 9.93 19.44
N GLU A 120 -8.93 9.95 20.72
CA GLU A 120 -9.67 9.32 21.81
C GLU A 120 -11.09 9.93 21.97
N SER A 121 -11.25 11.20 21.65
CA SER A 121 -12.55 11.88 21.75
C SER A 121 -13.57 11.27 20.79
N LYS A 122 -13.19 11.07 19.52
CA LYS A 122 -14.08 10.40 18.55
C LYS A 122 -14.24 8.92 18.86
N ALA A 123 -13.20 8.26 19.34
CA ALA A 123 -13.31 6.88 19.77
C ALA A 123 -14.41 6.68 20.82
N VAL A 124 -14.38 7.47 21.90
CA VAL A 124 -15.39 7.43 22.95
C VAL A 124 -16.78 7.75 22.40
N TYR A 125 -16.89 8.75 21.52
CA TYR A 125 -18.17 9.09 20.89
C TYR A 125 -18.78 7.89 20.15
N TYR A 126 -18.05 7.24 19.25
CA TYR A 126 -18.58 6.11 18.47
C TYR A 126 -18.83 4.87 19.33
N TRP A 127 -18.01 4.64 20.36
CA TRP A 127 -18.23 3.58 21.34
C TRP A 127 -19.55 3.76 22.09
N GLU A 128 -19.84 5.00 22.50
CA GLU A 128 -21.09 5.36 23.17
C GLU A 128 -22.32 5.20 22.27
N GLN A 129 -22.20 5.53 20.98
CA GLN A 129 -23.27 5.25 20.01
C GLN A 129 -23.47 3.74 19.84
N ALA A 130 -22.41 2.94 19.80
CA ALA A 130 -22.48 1.49 19.71
C ALA A 130 -23.23 0.89 20.91
N ARG A 131 -22.93 1.38 22.12
CA ARG A 131 -23.63 0.98 23.34
C ARG A 131 -25.12 1.32 23.32
N LYS A 132 -25.49 2.48 22.77
CA LYS A 132 -26.91 2.86 22.61
C LYS A 132 -27.63 2.01 21.57
N ALA A 133 -26.93 1.60 20.52
CA ALA A 133 -27.48 0.75 19.47
C ALA A 133 -27.77 -0.69 19.95
N ASP A 134 -26.94 -1.24 20.84
CA ASP A 134 -27.15 -2.57 21.43
C ASP A 134 -26.86 -2.57 22.95
N PRO A 135 -27.78 -2.01 23.77
CA PRO A 135 -27.54 -1.85 25.21
C PRO A 135 -27.42 -3.17 25.99
N ASN A 136 -27.94 -4.27 25.43
CA ASN A 136 -27.92 -5.57 26.07
C ASN A 136 -26.67 -6.39 25.73
N ASN A 137 -25.80 -5.85 24.86
CA ASN A 137 -24.58 -6.52 24.47
C ASN A 137 -23.65 -6.76 25.64
N ILE A 138 -23.06 -7.96 25.70
CA ILE A 138 -22.08 -8.33 26.72
C ILE A 138 -20.81 -7.47 26.69
N LEU A 139 -20.47 -6.86 25.54
CA LEU A 139 -19.29 -6.00 25.38
C LEU A 139 -19.40 -4.68 26.16
N PHE A 140 -20.62 -4.25 26.53
CA PHE A 140 -20.86 -2.97 27.22
C PHE A 140 -21.34 -3.12 28.66
N LYS A 141 -21.34 -4.35 29.20
CA LYS A 141 -21.74 -4.65 30.59
C LYS A 141 -20.61 -4.44 31.58
#